data_AF-A0A6I3ECS6-F1
#
_entry.id   AF-A0A6I3ECS6-F1
#
_cell.length_a   1.000
_cell.length_b   1.000
_cell.length_c   1.000
_cell.angle_alpha   90.00
_cell.angle_beta   90.00
_cell.angle_gamma   90.00
#
_symmetry.space_group_name_H-M   'P 1'
#
loop_
_entity.id
_entity.type
_entity.pdbx_description
1 polymer ?
#
loop_
_entity_poly.entity_id
_entity_poly.type
_entity_poly.pdbx_seq_one_letter_code
_entity_poly.pdbx_strand_id
1 'polypeptide(L)'
;MESNIRNAESSLKVGDRVTVEIGPVAHGGHFIARHKGQVIFVRYAITGEEAVVEITSVSSKLARGDAIEIIKPSKDRVVPPCKYAVPGGCGGCDFQHIEVSAQLELKRSVIREQFSRLGKIEIDLDVVAVEPKNGLHWRTRMDFAISKNGKPGLYAARSKEVIEIDKCLIAVEAINDDAMFGRNWKGDDRLEVAVSNSGEKNVSRGGRSISGPTQLHEVVGEHTYEISPTSFWQSHSAAPTTLTKLVMDLLALRPGDQVCDLYGGVGLFTGPMAEDVGDIGKVHLIESSHRATQDALKIFEKQKNVLVHSGRVEQKLPLINRVDVILLDPPRTGAGEMVVKQMMAKKPRTIVYVSCDPASMARDAKQLEEGGYHLNHMVGFDLFPMTHHVECVARFSLG
;
A
#
# COMPACT_ATOMS: atom_id res chain seq x y z
N MET A 1 34.85 -13.34 46.30
CA MET A 1 34.23 -12.01 46.49
C MET A 1 34.98 -11.08 45.57
N GLU A 2 34.58 -11.01 44.29
CA GLU A 2 34.99 -10.02 43.27
C GLU A 2 34.56 -10.53 41.89
N SER A 3 34.10 -9.61 41.04
CA SER A 3 33.66 -9.79 39.65
C SER A 3 32.25 -10.37 39.40
N ASN A 4 31.21 -9.69 39.91
CA ASN A 4 29.88 -9.78 39.32
C ASN A 4 29.21 -8.40 39.17
N ILE A 5 30.00 -7.41 38.76
CA ILE A 5 29.50 -6.12 38.30
C ILE A 5 29.74 -6.07 36.78
N ARG A 6 28.96 -6.86 36.03
CA ARG A 6 28.76 -6.56 34.60
C ARG A 6 27.60 -5.58 34.53
N ASN A 7 27.96 -4.33 34.25
CA ASN A 7 27.11 -3.18 33.92
C ASN A 7 25.64 -3.52 33.72
N ALA A 8 24.81 -3.21 34.72
CA ALA A 8 23.42 -2.88 34.49
C ALA A 8 23.37 -1.50 33.80
N GLU A 9 23.80 -1.43 32.54
CA GLU A 9 23.52 -0.27 31.71
C GLU A 9 22.00 -0.19 31.57
N SER A 10 21.42 0.88 32.11
CA SER A 10 19.98 1.08 32.20
C SER A 10 19.35 0.91 30.81
N SER A 11 18.54 -0.13 30.64
CA SER A 11 17.70 -0.31 29.46
C SER A 11 16.82 0.92 29.24
N LEU A 12 16.65 1.36 28.00
CA LEU A 12 15.74 2.45 27.64
C LEU A 12 14.35 2.20 28.24
N LYS A 13 13.70 3.28 28.68
CA LYS A 13 12.33 3.32 29.18
C LYS A 13 11.49 4.26 28.32
N VAL A 14 10.19 4.05 28.32
CA VAL A 14 9.24 4.99 27.69
C VAL A 14 9.39 6.37 28.35
N GLY A 15 9.48 7.41 27.54
CA GLY A 15 9.73 8.79 27.96
C GLY A 15 11.21 9.19 28.05
N ASP A 16 12.15 8.23 27.96
CA ASP A 16 13.57 8.57 27.87
C ASP A 16 13.84 9.42 26.62
N ARG A 17 14.72 10.41 26.75
CA ARG A 17 15.19 11.24 25.64
C ARG A 17 16.67 10.99 25.42
N VAL A 18 17.02 10.58 24.21
CA VAL A 18 18.40 10.23 23.85
C VAL A 18 18.83 10.94 22.58
N THR A 19 20.02 11.53 22.60
CA THR A 19 20.67 12.04 21.39
C THR A 19 21.34 10.89 20.65
N VAL A 20 21.00 10.73 19.37
CA VAL A 20 21.52 9.64 18.52
C VAL A 20 21.77 10.13 17.10
N GLU A 21 22.74 9.49 16.45
CA GLU A 21 22.90 9.55 15.00
C GLU A 21 21.88 8.62 14.33
N ILE A 22 21.24 9.12 13.27
CA ILE A 22 20.20 8.43 12.53
C ILE A 22 20.85 7.66 11.37
N GLY A 23 20.74 6.34 11.43
CA GLY A 23 21.24 5.43 10.41
C GLY A 23 20.24 5.21 9.26
N PRO A 24 20.31 4.05 8.57
CA PRO A 24 19.55 3.81 7.35
C PRO A 24 18.04 3.71 7.62
N VAL A 25 17.25 3.95 6.57
CA VAL A 25 15.82 3.65 6.53
C VAL A 25 15.59 2.14 6.63
N ALA A 26 14.48 1.76 7.25
CA ALA A 26 14.00 0.40 7.35
C ALA A 26 12.56 0.32 6.82
N HIS A 27 12.17 -0.88 6.39
CA HIS A 27 10.78 -1.15 5.99
C HIS A 27 9.80 -0.76 7.10
N GLY A 28 8.69 -0.11 6.73
CA GLY A 28 7.69 0.40 7.68
C GLY A 28 7.83 1.86 8.08
N GLY A 29 8.63 2.67 7.36
CA GLY A 29 8.69 4.13 7.56
C GLY A 29 9.50 4.55 8.78
N HIS A 30 10.50 3.74 9.13
CA HIS A 30 11.35 3.96 10.29
C HIS A 30 12.81 4.13 9.85
N PHE A 31 13.59 4.82 10.67
CA PHE A 31 15.04 4.88 10.56
C PHE A 31 15.67 4.15 11.73
N ILE A 32 16.87 3.61 11.53
CA ILE A 32 17.55 2.81 12.55
C ILE A 32 18.56 3.68 13.28
N ALA A 33 18.41 3.80 14.60
CA ALA A 33 19.44 4.32 15.49
C ALA A 33 19.88 3.26 16.50
N ARG A 34 21.03 3.46 17.13
CA ARG A 34 21.54 2.59 18.19
C ARG A 34 21.96 3.41 19.39
N HIS A 35 21.54 2.99 20.57
CA HIS A 35 21.96 3.59 21.83
C HIS A 35 22.25 2.47 22.84
N LYS A 36 23.47 2.43 23.39
CA LYS A 36 23.91 1.43 24.38
C LYS A 36 23.55 -0.01 23.99
N GLY A 37 23.85 -0.38 22.73
CA GLY A 37 23.58 -1.71 22.20
C GLY A 37 22.12 -2.03 21.83
N GLN A 38 21.15 -1.19 22.20
CA GLN A 38 19.75 -1.36 21.81
C GLN A 38 19.47 -0.70 20.45
N VAL A 39 18.66 -1.37 19.62
CA VAL A 39 18.19 -0.83 18.33
C VAL A 39 16.93 -0.01 18.56
N ILE A 40 16.90 1.19 17.99
CA ILE A 40 15.75 2.11 18.05
C ILE A 40 15.20 2.28 16.64
N PHE A 41 13.90 2.02 16.45
CA PHE A 41 13.18 2.41 15.24
C PHE A 41 12.62 3.81 15.44
N VAL A 42 13.14 4.76 14.67
CA VAL A 42 12.89 6.20 14.82
C VAL A 42 11.96 6.69 13.72
N ARG A 43 10.86 7.36 14.07
CA ARG A 43 10.04 8.15 13.13
C ARG A 43 10.50 9.60 13.10
N TYR A 44 10.08 10.35 12.06
CA TYR A 44 10.34 11.78 11.91
C TYR A 44 11.82 12.18 11.75
N ALA A 45 12.68 11.21 11.47
CA ALA A 45 14.11 11.39 11.22
C ALA A 45 14.47 11.15 9.75
N ILE A 46 15.70 11.45 9.36
CA ILE A 46 16.31 11.15 8.05
C ILE A 46 17.72 10.60 8.29
N THR A 47 18.18 9.65 7.46
CA THR A 47 19.56 9.13 7.53
C THR A 47 20.60 10.24 7.50
N GLY A 48 21.61 10.15 8.37
CA GLY A 48 22.70 11.11 8.50
C GLY A 48 22.42 12.28 9.45
N GLU A 49 21.21 12.35 10.01
CA GLU A 49 20.85 13.36 11.02
C GLU A 49 21.39 13.02 12.41
N GLU A 50 21.52 14.07 13.22
CA GLU A 50 21.62 13.95 14.67
C GLU A 50 20.34 14.51 15.29
N ALA A 51 19.69 13.74 16.15
CA ALA A 51 18.38 14.07 16.69
C ALA A 51 18.23 13.66 18.16
N VAL A 52 17.40 14.40 18.89
CA VAL A 52 16.87 13.96 20.19
C VAL A 52 15.64 13.10 19.94
N VAL A 53 15.71 11.84 20.34
CA VAL A 53 14.65 10.86 20.17
C VAL A 53 13.97 10.60 21.52
N GLU A 54 12.66 10.79 21.57
CA GLU A 54 11.84 10.39 22.72
C GLU A 54 11.33 8.97 22.53
N ILE A 55 11.60 8.08 23.49
CA ILE A 55 11.22 6.68 23.42
C ILE A 55 9.72 6.51 23.69
N THR A 56 8.99 5.95 22.71
CA THR A 56 7.54 5.77 22.74
C THR A 56 7.14 4.33 23.11
N SER A 57 8.01 3.35 22.87
CA SER A 57 7.79 1.97 23.30
C SER A 57 9.09 1.20 23.44
N VAL A 58 9.11 0.23 24.35
CA VAL A 58 10.29 -0.62 24.61
C VAL A 58 9.92 -2.09 24.66
N SER A 59 10.87 -2.93 24.27
CA SER A 59 10.84 -4.39 24.39
C SER A 59 12.24 -4.88 24.79
N SER A 60 12.42 -6.19 24.99
CA SER A 60 13.70 -6.73 25.46
C SER A 60 14.91 -6.50 24.53
N LYS A 61 14.69 -6.29 23.22
CA LYS A 61 15.77 -6.11 22.23
C LYS A 61 15.65 -4.84 21.37
N LEU A 62 14.51 -4.15 21.45
CA LEU A 62 14.10 -3.14 20.49
C LEU A 62 13.40 -2.01 21.25
N ALA A 63 13.69 -0.78 20.87
CA ALA A 63 12.91 0.39 21.25
C ALA A 63 12.33 1.05 20.01
N ARG A 64 11.33 1.90 20.22
CA ARG A 64 10.82 2.83 19.21
C ARG A 64 10.79 4.22 19.81
N GLY A 65 10.95 5.22 18.95
CA GLY A 65 10.85 6.60 19.36
C GLY A 65 10.54 7.52 18.19
N ASP A 66 10.20 8.75 18.53
CA ASP A 66 10.00 9.82 17.57
C ASP A 66 11.14 10.83 17.75
N ALA A 67 11.72 11.30 16.63
CA ALA A 67 12.65 12.42 16.67
C ALA A 67 11.86 13.70 16.99
N ILE A 68 12.03 14.22 18.20
CA ILE A 68 11.31 15.41 18.70
C ILE A 68 12.10 16.71 18.47
N GLU A 69 13.41 16.60 18.25
CA GLU A 69 14.30 17.71 17.94
C GLU A 69 15.38 17.24 16.98
N ILE A 70 15.67 18.06 15.96
CA ILE A 70 16.72 17.78 14.98
C ILE A 70 17.88 18.75 15.25
N ILE A 71 19.00 18.21 15.72
CA ILE A 71 20.21 18.97 16.07
C ILE A 71 21.00 19.28 14.80
N LYS A 72 21.18 18.27 13.95
CA LYS A 72 21.84 18.40 12.65
C LYS A 72 20.91 17.87 11.55
N PRO A 73 20.25 18.76 10.78
CA PRO A 73 19.29 18.34 9.76
C PRO A 73 19.99 17.81 8.50
N SER A 74 19.32 16.88 7.83
CA SER A 74 19.68 16.49 6.46
C SER A 74 19.37 17.63 5.49
N LYS A 75 20.11 17.70 4.38
CA LYS A 75 19.81 18.60 3.26
C LYS A 75 18.42 18.36 2.65
N ASP A 76 17.89 17.14 2.82
CA ASP A 76 16.61 16.72 2.26
C ASP A 76 15.45 16.94 3.25
N ARG A 77 15.73 17.50 4.43
CA ARG A 77 14.68 17.85 5.40
C ARG A 77 13.92 19.08 4.95
N VAL A 78 12.60 18.97 4.97
CA VAL A 78 11.68 20.08 4.73
C VAL A 78 10.72 20.26 5.89
N VAL A 79 10.05 21.41 5.94
CA VAL A 79 8.95 21.64 6.89
C VAL A 79 7.73 20.85 6.42
N PRO A 80 7.15 19.95 7.24
CA PRO A 80 5.92 19.24 6.89
C PRO A 80 4.79 20.23 6.54
N PRO A 81 4.13 20.08 5.38
CA PRO A 81 3.01 20.95 5.04
C PRO A 81 1.79 20.72 5.94
N CYS A 82 1.59 19.51 6.47
CA CYS A 82 0.51 19.21 7.39
C CYS A 82 0.93 19.45 8.84
N LYS A 83 0.22 20.35 9.53
CA LYS A 83 0.42 20.64 10.96
C LYS A 83 0.23 19.42 11.88
N TYR A 84 -0.46 18.38 11.41
CA TYR A 84 -0.69 17.13 12.16
C TYR A 84 0.40 16.08 11.94
N ALA A 85 1.27 16.25 10.94
CA ALA A 85 2.35 15.31 10.61
C ALA A 85 3.60 15.62 11.47
N VAL A 86 3.43 15.53 12.79
CA VAL A 86 4.46 15.84 13.80
C VAL A 86 4.59 14.69 14.80
N PRO A 87 5.71 14.56 15.54
CA PRO A 87 5.83 13.60 16.65
C PRO A 87 4.61 13.60 17.58
N GLY A 88 4.09 12.41 17.90
CA GLY A 88 2.84 12.26 18.66
C GLY A 88 1.54 12.67 17.96
N GLY A 89 1.62 13.15 16.71
CA GLY A 89 0.48 13.59 15.91
C GLY A 89 -0.16 12.46 15.09
N CYS A 90 -0.75 12.82 13.96
CA CYS A 90 -1.45 11.90 13.06
C CYS A 90 -0.49 10.82 12.52
N GLY A 91 -0.91 9.55 12.60
CA GLY A 91 -0.13 8.41 12.12
C GLY A 91 -0.25 8.15 10.61
N GLY A 92 -0.94 9.00 9.85
CA GLY A 92 -1.26 8.75 8.44
C GLY A 92 -0.12 9.02 7.45
N CYS A 93 0.85 9.85 7.81
CA CYS A 93 2.00 10.16 6.97
C CYS A 93 3.31 9.96 7.74
N ASP A 94 4.30 9.38 7.07
CA ASP A 94 5.59 9.05 7.67
C ASP A 94 6.70 9.99 7.21
N PHE A 95 6.59 10.58 6.02
CA PHE A 95 7.69 11.24 5.31
C PHE A 95 7.44 12.70 4.94
N GLN A 96 6.43 13.37 5.50
CA GLN A 96 6.16 14.78 5.17
C GLN A 96 7.31 15.74 5.49
N HIS A 97 8.22 15.37 6.38
CA HIS A 97 9.43 16.12 6.70
C HIS A 97 10.59 15.87 5.72
N ILE A 98 10.36 15.09 4.66
CA ILE A 98 11.37 14.67 3.68
C ILE A 98 10.96 15.21 2.30
N GLU A 99 11.91 15.82 1.59
CA GLU A 99 11.75 16.26 0.20
C GLU A 99 11.33 15.06 -0.69
N VAL A 100 10.42 15.30 -1.65
CA VAL A 100 9.74 14.22 -2.39
C VAL A 100 10.72 13.36 -3.19
N SER A 101 11.71 13.96 -3.87
CA SER A 101 12.71 13.18 -4.60
C SER A 101 13.52 12.26 -3.68
N ALA A 102 13.86 12.73 -2.48
CA ALA A 102 14.50 11.89 -1.46
C ALA A 102 13.59 10.75 -0.96
N GLN A 103 12.26 10.94 -0.90
CA GLN A 103 11.33 9.85 -0.57
C GLN A 103 11.39 8.69 -1.57
N LEU A 104 11.55 9.00 -2.86
CA LEU A 104 11.67 7.98 -3.92
C LEU A 104 12.94 7.13 -3.73
N GLU A 105 14.07 7.77 -3.42
CA GLU A 105 15.34 7.08 -3.17
C GLU A 105 15.29 6.21 -1.91
N LEU A 106 14.59 6.67 -0.86
CA LEU A 106 14.36 5.87 0.34
C LEU A 106 13.51 4.63 0.02
N LYS A 107 12.43 4.78 -0.76
CA LYS A 107 11.59 3.67 -1.21
C LYS A 107 12.38 2.69 -2.07
N ARG A 108 13.20 3.18 -3.01
CA ARG A 108 14.10 2.36 -3.84
C ARG A 108 15.05 1.54 -2.96
N SER A 109 15.67 2.18 -1.97
CA SER A 109 16.59 1.54 -1.03
C SER A 109 15.91 0.43 -0.23
N VAL A 110 14.69 0.66 0.27
CA VAL A 110 13.91 -0.36 0.99
C VAL A 110 13.59 -1.55 0.09
N ILE A 111 13.15 -1.31 -1.15
CA ILE A 111 12.83 -2.39 -2.10
C ILE A 111 14.08 -3.25 -2.37
N ARG A 112 15.21 -2.63 -2.70
CA ARG A 112 16.49 -3.33 -2.94
C ARG A 112 16.91 -4.16 -1.73
N GLU A 113 16.82 -3.60 -0.52
CA GLU A 113 17.15 -4.31 0.71
C GLU A 113 16.23 -5.51 0.94
N GLN A 114 14.92 -5.39 0.73
CA GLN A 114 13.98 -6.50 0.90
C GLN A 114 14.27 -7.64 -0.09
N PHE A 115 14.51 -7.32 -1.36
CA PHE A 115 14.81 -8.33 -2.38
C PHE A 115 16.16 -9.01 -2.15
N SER A 116 17.21 -8.25 -1.80
CA SER A 116 18.51 -8.84 -1.47
C SER A 116 18.42 -9.76 -0.26
N ARG A 117 17.76 -9.33 0.84
CA ARG A 117 17.71 -10.10 2.10
C ARG A 117 16.72 -11.26 2.10
N LEU A 118 15.49 -11.03 1.61
CA LEU A 118 14.41 -12.02 1.66
C LEU A 118 14.30 -12.80 0.36
N GLY A 119 14.45 -12.10 -0.77
CA GLY A 119 14.43 -12.66 -2.10
C GLY A 119 15.70 -13.44 -2.44
N LYS A 120 16.85 -13.00 -1.91
CA LYS A 120 18.19 -13.37 -2.41
C LYS A 120 18.37 -13.03 -3.90
N ILE A 121 17.70 -11.96 -4.34
CA ILE A 121 17.72 -11.46 -5.71
C ILE A 121 18.30 -10.05 -5.65
N GLU A 122 19.37 -9.82 -6.40
CA GLU A 122 19.89 -8.48 -6.61
C GLU A 122 19.10 -7.84 -7.75
N ILE A 123 18.54 -6.66 -7.46
CA ILE A 123 17.71 -5.92 -8.40
C ILE A 123 18.20 -4.49 -8.53
N ASP A 124 17.99 -3.93 -9.71
CA ASP A 124 18.05 -2.51 -9.93
C ASP A 124 16.73 -2.07 -10.58
N LEU A 125 16.08 -1.09 -9.97
CA LEU A 125 14.79 -0.57 -10.41
C LEU A 125 14.72 0.92 -10.14
N ASP A 126 13.82 1.59 -10.84
CA ASP A 126 13.39 2.94 -10.54
C ASP A 126 12.12 2.94 -9.68
N VAL A 127 11.98 3.98 -8.85
CA VAL A 127 10.72 4.31 -8.18
C VAL A 127 10.19 5.60 -8.80
N VAL A 128 9.07 5.49 -9.52
CA VAL A 128 8.52 6.55 -10.34
C VAL A 128 7.48 7.34 -9.53
N ALA A 129 7.64 8.65 -9.45
CA ALA A 129 6.61 9.54 -8.92
C ALA A 129 5.40 9.55 -9.84
N VAL A 130 4.20 9.50 -9.26
CA VAL A 130 2.93 9.61 -9.98
C VAL A 130 2.30 10.96 -9.69
N GLU A 131 1.63 11.55 -10.69
CA GLU A 131 0.97 12.84 -10.49
C GLU A 131 -0.17 12.72 -9.47
N PRO A 132 -0.29 13.66 -8.53
CA PRO A 132 0.46 14.93 -8.42
C PRO A 132 1.85 14.77 -7.79
N LYS A 133 2.89 15.28 -8.47
CA LYS A 133 4.30 15.17 -8.04
C LYS A 133 4.65 15.87 -6.73
N ASN A 134 3.81 16.77 -6.24
CA ASN A 134 3.99 17.37 -4.91
C ASN A 134 3.62 16.41 -3.77
N GLY A 135 3.05 15.24 -4.09
CA GLY A 135 2.68 14.18 -3.15
C GLY A 135 1.46 14.49 -2.26
N LEU A 136 0.68 15.52 -2.59
CA LEU A 136 -0.53 15.94 -1.87
C LEU A 136 -1.77 15.75 -2.75
N HIS A 137 -2.97 15.73 -2.17
CA HIS A 137 -4.24 15.67 -2.91
C HIS A 137 -4.41 14.51 -3.90
N TRP A 138 -3.84 13.35 -3.59
CA TRP A 138 -3.93 12.17 -4.45
C TRP A 138 -4.99 11.16 -3.96
N ARG A 139 -5.30 11.18 -2.66
CA ARG A 139 -6.07 10.11 -2.01
C ARG A 139 -7.57 10.33 -2.14
N THR A 140 -8.23 9.42 -2.86
CA THR A 140 -9.66 9.45 -3.20
C THR A 140 -10.54 8.68 -2.22
N ARG A 141 -9.95 7.90 -1.30
CA ARG A 141 -10.67 7.13 -0.28
C ARG A 141 -10.07 7.32 1.09
N MET A 142 -10.91 7.76 2.02
CA MET A 142 -10.56 8.06 3.40
C MET A 142 -11.53 7.38 4.35
N ASP A 143 -11.00 6.98 5.51
CA ASP A 143 -11.78 6.33 6.55
C ASP A 143 -11.44 7.00 7.89
N PHE A 144 -12.27 7.95 8.31
CA PHE A 144 -12.06 8.78 9.47
C PHE A 144 -12.65 8.14 10.73
N ALA A 145 -11.84 8.05 11.77
CA ALA A 145 -12.32 7.71 13.11
C ALA A 145 -13.10 8.88 13.69
N ILE A 146 -14.08 8.60 14.56
CA ILE A 146 -14.78 9.63 15.33
C ILE A 146 -14.19 9.68 16.74
N SER A 147 -13.70 10.86 17.14
CA SER A 147 -13.17 11.10 18.48
C SER A 147 -14.28 11.06 19.54
N LYS A 148 -13.88 11.05 20.83
CA LYS A 148 -14.83 11.17 21.95
C LYS A 148 -15.63 12.48 21.93
N ASN A 149 -15.12 13.53 21.28
CA ASN A 149 -15.81 14.80 21.12
C ASN A 149 -16.75 14.82 19.90
N GLY A 150 -16.86 13.70 19.18
CA GLY A 150 -17.67 13.58 17.97
C GLY A 150 -17.02 14.21 16.74
N LYS A 151 -15.70 14.38 16.73
CA LYS A 151 -14.97 15.00 15.62
C LYS A 151 -14.27 13.97 14.74
N PRO A 152 -14.26 14.15 13.40
CA PRO A 152 -13.49 13.29 12.53
C PRO A 152 -11.98 13.44 12.80
N GLY A 153 -11.27 12.33 12.69
CA GLY A 153 -9.84 12.27 12.92
C GLY A 153 -9.20 11.01 12.38
N LEU A 154 -7.90 10.91 12.59
CA LEU A 154 -7.10 9.74 12.26
C LEU A 154 -6.34 9.29 13.50
N TYR A 155 -6.05 8.00 13.61
CA TYR A 155 -5.31 7.51 14.77
C TYR A 155 -3.88 8.07 14.79
N ALA A 156 -3.40 8.39 16.00
CA ALA A 156 -1.98 8.61 16.23
C ALA A 156 -1.18 7.32 15.94
N ALA A 157 0.09 7.48 15.60
CA ALA A 157 0.93 6.37 15.21
C ALA A 157 0.97 5.28 16.31
N ARG A 158 0.56 4.05 15.95
CA ARG A 158 0.52 2.89 16.86
C ARG A 158 -0.29 3.14 18.15
N SER A 159 -1.28 4.03 18.10
CA SER A 159 -2.16 4.36 19.21
C SER A 159 -3.64 4.20 18.81
N LYS A 160 -4.52 4.10 19.80
CA LYS A 160 -5.99 4.19 19.61
C LYS A 160 -6.52 5.61 19.83
N GLU A 161 -5.63 6.55 20.12
CA GLU A 161 -5.96 7.96 20.24
C GLU A 161 -6.29 8.55 18.87
N VAL A 162 -7.44 9.21 18.77
CA VAL A 162 -7.88 9.89 17.55
C VAL A 162 -7.36 11.31 17.59
N ILE A 163 -6.49 11.66 16.64
CA ILE A 163 -6.08 13.04 16.38
C ILE A 163 -7.17 13.69 15.54
N GLU A 164 -7.88 14.63 16.14
CA GLU A 164 -8.90 15.43 15.46
C GLU A 164 -8.22 16.32 14.41
N ILE A 165 -8.75 16.28 13.18
CA ILE A 165 -8.21 17.06 12.07
C ILE A 165 -9.32 17.91 11.44
N ASP A 166 -8.94 19.06 10.90
CA ASP A 166 -9.83 19.93 10.12
C ASP A 166 -9.79 19.64 8.62
N LYS A 167 -8.68 19.07 8.13
CA LYS A 167 -8.50 18.62 6.75
C LYS A 167 -7.37 17.59 6.66
N CYS A 168 -7.32 16.85 5.56
CA CYS A 168 -6.23 15.93 5.25
C CYS A 168 -5.56 16.34 3.93
N LEU A 169 -4.30 16.79 3.98
CA LEU A 169 -3.61 17.31 2.79
C LEU A 169 -3.29 16.26 1.73
N ILE A 170 -3.24 14.97 2.08
CA ILE A 170 -3.09 13.90 1.08
C ILE A 170 -4.42 13.53 0.43
N ALA A 171 -5.56 13.89 1.02
CA ALA A 171 -6.88 13.64 0.46
C ALA A 171 -7.18 14.63 -0.68
N VAL A 172 -7.87 14.17 -1.71
CA VAL A 172 -8.38 15.04 -2.77
C VAL A 172 -9.29 16.12 -2.17
N GLU A 173 -9.31 17.30 -2.78
CA GLU A 173 -9.95 18.48 -2.19
C GLU A 173 -11.45 18.27 -1.91
N ALA A 174 -12.15 17.48 -2.72
CA ALA A 174 -13.55 17.15 -2.51
C ALA A 174 -13.85 16.45 -1.15
N ILE A 175 -12.84 15.81 -0.53
CA ILE A 175 -12.95 15.19 0.80
C ILE A 175 -12.79 16.23 1.92
N ASN A 176 -12.07 17.33 1.69
CA ASN A 176 -11.84 18.40 2.66
C ASN A 176 -13.09 19.31 2.79
N ASP A 177 -14.19 18.70 3.21
CA ASP A 177 -15.51 19.30 3.34
C ASP A 177 -15.70 19.90 4.74
N ASP A 178 -15.74 21.23 4.83
CA ASP A 178 -15.93 21.97 6.09
C ASP A 178 -17.18 21.56 6.86
N ALA A 179 -18.27 21.19 6.17
CA ALA A 179 -19.49 20.75 6.83
C ALA A 179 -19.29 19.39 7.51
N MET A 180 -18.50 18.49 6.89
CA MET A 180 -18.19 17.18 7.45
C MET A 180 -17.28 17.28 8.68
N PHE A 181 -16.19 18.06 8.61
CA PHE A 181 -15.26 18.26 9.72
C PHE A 181 -15.82 19.17 10.82
N GLY A 182 -16.68 20.13 10.46
CA GLY A 182 -17.36 21.03 11.37
C GLY A 182 -18.47 20.35 12.19
N ARG A 183 -19.09 19.29 11.66
CA ARG A 183 -20.19 18.57 12.33
C ARG A 183 -19.71 17.83 13.59
N ASN A 184 -20.62 17.70 14.56
CA ASN A 184 -20.46 16.82 15.72
C ASN A 184 -21.22 15.50 15.45
N TRP A 185 -20.46 14.41 15.28
CA TRP A 185 -20.95 13.08 14.98
C TRP A 185 -21.20 12.28 16.26
N LYS A 186 -22.40 11.70 16.39
CA LYS A 186 -22.75 10.84 17.54
C LYS A 186 -22.31 9.40 17.30
N GLY A 187 -21.88 8.70 18.35
CA GLY A 187 -21.38 7.32 18.27
C GLY A 187 -19.96 7.22 17.71
N ASP A 188 -19.45 6.00 17.59
CA ASP A 188 -18.08 5.67 17.19
C ASP A 188 -17.96 5.10 15.77
N ASP A 189 -19.08 4.93 15.06
CA ASP A 189 -19.09 4.54 13.65
C ASP A 189 -18.23 5.48 12.82
N ARG A 190 -17.31 4.90 12.05
CA ARG A 190 -16.36 5.60 11.18
C ARG A 190 -17.05 6.26 10.00
N LEU A 191 -16.41 7.31 9.47
CA LEU A 191 -16.85 7.98 8.24
C LEU A 191 -15.96 7.53 7.08
N GLU A 192 -16.54 6.74 6.20
CA GLU A 192 -15.92 6.29 4.96
C GLU A 192 -16.29 7.27 3.85
N VAL A 193 -15.30 7.93 3.25
CA VAL A 193 -15.50 8.90 2.19
C VAL A 193 -14.79 8.40 0.93
N ALA A 194 -15.52 8.34 -0.17
CA ALA A 194 -14.99 7.93 -1.46
C ALA A 194 -15.35 8.97 -2.52
N VAL A 195 -14.37 9.36 -3.32
CA VAL A 195 -14.53 10.26 -4.46
C VAL A 195 -14.11 9.52 -5.73
N SER A 196 -14.95 9.56 -6.76
CA SER A 196 -14.62 8.98 -8.06
C SER A 196 -13.90 9.98 -8.95
N ASN A 197 -13.23 9.49 -9.99
CA ASN A 197 -12.65 10.36 -11.01
C ASN A 197 -13.70 11.01 -11.95
N SER A 198 -14.97 10.61 -11.86
CA SER A 198 -16.11 11.29 -12.50
C SER A 198 -16.67 12.45 -11.65
N GLY A 199 -16.11 12.68 -10.44
CA GLY A 199 -16.49 13.79 -9.56
C GLY A 199 -17.60 13.46 -8.57
N GLU A 200 -18.03 12.20 -8.49
CA GLU A 200 -19.03 11.76 -7.53
C GLU A 200 -18.39 11.58 -6.16
N LYS A 201 -19.05 12.07 -5.10
CA LYS A 201 -18.62 11.90 -3.71
C LYS A 201 -19.66 11.11 -2.94
N ASN A 202 -19.23 10.03 -2.29
CA ASN A 202 -20.02 9.30 -1.31
C ASN A 202 -19.45 9.52 0.10
N VAL A 203 -20.36 9.63 1.08
CA VAL A 203 -20.04 9.50 2.50
C VAL A 203 -20.89 8.37 3.07
N SER A 204 -20.22 7.36 3.63
CA SER A 204 -20.81 6.19 4.26
C SER A 204 -20.49 6.14 5.74
N ARG A 205 -21.42 5.59 6.53
CA ARG A 205 -21.29 5.41 7.97
C ARG A 205 -22.07 4.18 8.43
N GLY A 206 -21.46 3.34 9.27
CA GLY A 206 -22.11 2.10 9.76
C GLY A 206 -22.57 1.18 8.62
N GLY A 207 -21.79 1.13 7.52
CA GLY A 207 -22.09 0.34 6.33
C GLY A 207 -23.22 0.89 5.43
N ARG A 208 -23.69 2.12 5.66
CA ARG A 208 -24.75 2.75 4.86
C ARG A 208 -24.28 4.07 4.27
N SER A 209 -24.68 4.35 3.04
CA SER A 209 -24.53 5.70 2.46
C SER A 209 -25.40 6.68 3.25
N ILE A 210 -24.79 7.76 3.73
CA ILE A 210 -25.49 8.87 4.40
C ILE A 210 -25.54 10.13 3.54
N SER A 211 -24.73 10.20 2.48
CA SER A 211 -24.73 11.26 1.48
C SER A 211 -24.07 10.78 0.18
N GLY A 212 -24.54 11.28 -0.96
CA GLY A 212 -24.04 10.90 -2.27
C GLY A 212 -24.61 9.58 -2.81
N PRO A 213 -24.20 9.20 -4.03
CA PRO A 213 -24.73 8.01 -4.70
C PRO A 213 -24.26 6.72 -4.02
N THR A 214 -25.07 5.66 -4.11
CA THR A 214 -24.77 4.34 -3.52
C THR A 214 -23.89 3.45 -4.41
N GLN A 215 -23.54 3.95 -5.58
CA GLN A 215 -22.56 3.41 -6.53
C GLN A 215 -21.74 4.59 -7.05
N LEU A 216 -20.47 4.37 -7.32
CA LEU A 216 -19.55 5.36 -7.88
C LEU A 216 -19.10 4.88 -9.26
N HIS A 217 -18.96 5.81 -10.19
CA HIS A 217 -18.49 5.55 -11.55
C HIS A 217 -17.03 5.96 -11.66
N GLU A 218 -16.15 4.99 -11.88
CA GLU A 218 -14.74 5.21 -12.18
C GLU A 218 -14.47 4.94 -13.65
N VAL A 219 -13.71 5.80 -14.31
CA VAL A 219 -13.38 5.67 -15.74
C VAL A 219 -11.88 5.40 -15.91
N VAL A 220 -11.51 4.31 -16.57
CA VAL A 220 -10.11 3.95 -16.85
C VAL A 220 -9.95 3.59 -18.31
N GLY A 221 -9.33 4.49 -19.08
CA GLY A 221 -9.33 4.36 -20.54
C GLY A 221 -10.76 4.42 -21.08
N GLU A 222 -11.17 3.41 -21.83
CA GLU A 222 -12.53 3.28 -22.38
C GLU A 222 -13.51 2.56 -21.43
N HIS A 223 -13.02 2.04 -20.31
CA HIS A 223 -13.81 1.23 -19.38
C HIS A 223 -14.44 2.10 -18.29
N THR A 224 -15.73 1.87 -18.02
CA THR A 224 -16.43 2.46 -16.88
C THR A 224 -16.78 1.36 -15.87
N TYR A 225 -16.44 1.59 -14.60
CA TYR A 225 -16.65 0.67 -13.49
C TYR A 225 -17.68 1.28 -12.54
N GLU A 226 -18.83 0.62 -12.42
CA GLU A 226 -19.84 0.94 -11.39
C GLU A 226 -19.51 0.14 -10.13
N ILE A 227 -19.04 0.84 -9.09
CA ILE A 227 -18.50 0.22 -7.89
C ILE A 227 -19.21 0.69 -6.63
N SER A 228 -19.39 -0.20 -5.67
CA SER A 228 -19.89 0.19 -4.36
C SER A 228 -18.86 1.10 -3.64
N PRO A 229 -19.28 2.18 -2.95
CA PRO A 229 -18.35 3.14 -2.32
C PRO A 229 -17.33 2.54 -1.33
N THR A 230 -17.69 1.43 -0.69
CA THR A 230 -16.87 0.72 0.29
C THR A 230 -16.16 -0.49 -0.30
N SER A 231 -16.31 -0.76 -1.61
CA SER A 231 -15.50 -1.77 -2.31
C SER A 231 -14.07 -1.26 -2.46
N PHE A 232 -13.12 -2.18 -2.47
CA PHE A 232 -11.73 -1.80 -2.72
C PHE A 232 -11.60 -1.22 -4.13
N TRP A 233 -10.92 -0.08 -4.20
CA TRP A 233 -10.50 0.59 -5.42
C TRP A 233 -9.17 1.28 -5.11
N GLN A 234 -8.34 1.47 -6.13
CA GLN A 234 -7.06 2.13 -5.96
C GLN A 234 -7.27 3.53 -5.38
N SER A 235 -6.68 3.77 -4.20
CA SER A 235 -6.94 4.99 -3.44
C SER A 235 -6.26 6.22 -4.01
N HIS A 236 -5.30 6.05 -4.91
CA HIS A 236 -4.63 7.15 -5.59
C HIS A 236 -5.32 7.45 -6.91
N SER A 237 -5.68 8.71 -7.15
CA SER A 237 -6.49 9.13 -8.30
C SER A 237 -5.92 8.70 -9.66
N ALA A 238 -4.60 8.76 -9.84
CA ALA A 238 -3.92 8.32 -11.05
C ALA A 238 -3.52 6.83 -11.09
N ALA A 239 -3.69 6.08 -9.98
CA ALA A 239 -3.25 4.69 -9.91
C ALA A 239 -3.97 3.76 -10.89
N PRO A 240 -5.31 3.80 -11.04
CA PRO A 240 -6.01 2.94 -11.99
C PRO A 240 -5.42 3.02 -13.40
N THR A 241 -5.28 4.23 -13.95
CA THR A 241 -4.73 4.43 -15.29
C THR A 241 -3.25 4.04 -15.38
N THR A 242 -2.45 4.44 -14.38
CA THR A 242 -1.00 4.21 -14.39
C THR A 242 -0.68 2.72 -14.31
N LEU A 243 -1.30 2.00 -13.37
CA LEU A 243 -1.09 0.58 -13.18
C LEU A 243 -1.66 -0.22 -14.35
N THR A 244 -2.89 0.07 -14.81
CA THR A 244 -3.50 -0.66 -15.92
C THR A 244 -2.62 -0.59 -17.15
N LYS A 245 -2.14 0.60 -17.54
CA LYS A 245 -1.25 0.74 -18.71
C LYS A 245 -0.04 -0.18 -18.62
N LEU A 246 0.73 -0.10 -17.53
CA LEU A 246 1.94 -0.91 -17.38
C LEU A 246 1.64 -2.40 -17.27
N VAL A 247 0.63 -2.79 -16.49
CA VAL A 247 0.28 -4.20 -16.27
C VAL A 247 -0.10 -4.85 -17.60
N MET A 248 -0.92 -4.18 -18.41
CA MET A 248 -1.31 -4.69 -19.73
C MET A 248 -0.09 -4.86 -20.65
N ASP A 249 0.84 -3.88 -20.68
CA ASP A 249 2.08 -3.98 -21.44
C ASP A 249 2.95 -5.18 -20.97
N LEU A 250 3.05 -5.42 -19.66
CA LEU A 250 3.86 -6.48 -19.08
C LEU A 250 3.25 -7.88 -19.23
N LEU A 251 1.92 -8.00 -19.23
CA LEU A 251 1.22 -9.26 -19.43
C LEU A 251 1.48 -9.85 -20.81
N ALA A 252 1.67 -8.98 -21.82
CA ALA A 252 1.92 -9.34 -23.21
C ALA A 252 0.92 -10.41 -23.71
N LEU A 253 -0.37 -10.10 -23.53
CA LEU A 253 -1.47 -10.99 -23.88
C LEU A 253 -1.55 -11.25 -25.39
N ARG A 254 -2.13 -12.39 -25.73
CA ARG A 254 -2.36 -12.89 -27.07
C ARG A 254 -3.84 -13.27 -27.19
N PRO A 255 -4.43 -13.10 -28.39
CA PRO A 255 -5.77 -13.63 -28.65
C PRO A 255 -5.84 -15.13 -28.32
N GLY A 256 -6.88 -15.54 -27.57
CA GLY A 256 -7.10 -16.94 -27.16
C GLY A 256 -6.44 -17.38 -25.86
N ASP A 257 -5.74 -16.49 -25.15
CA ASP A 257 -5.18 -16.81 -23.84
C ASP A 257 -6.27 -17.11 -22.79
N GLN A 258 -5.92 -17.97 -21.85
CA GLN A 258 -6.63 -18.17 -20.58
C GLN A 258 -5.86 -17.44 -19.48
N VAL A 259 -6.42 -16.33 -19.00
CA VAL A 259 -5.80 -15.45 -18.00
C VAL A 259 -6.47 -15.65 -16.65
N CYS A 260 -5.70 -15.70 -15.57
CA CYS A 260 -6.24 -15.60 -14.21
C CYS A 260 -5.89 -14.24 -13.61
N ASP A 261 -6.92 -13.49 -13.20
CA ASP A 261 -6.82 -12.27 -12.40
C ASP A 261 -7.04 -12.64 -10.93
N LEU A 262 -5.95 -12.86 -10.20
CA LEU A 262 -5.98 -13.32 -8.82
C LEU A 262 -6.07 -12.13 -7.88
N TYR A 263 -7.00 -12.20 -6.92
CA TYR A 263 -7.33 -11.07 -6.04
C TYR A 263 -7.85 -9.86 -6.85
N GLY A 264 -8.59 -10.15 -7.93
CA GLY A 264 -8.95 -9.15 -8.95
C GLY A 264 -9.93 -8.07 -8.46
N GLY A 265 -10.46 -8.17 -7.24
CA GLY A 265 -11.38 -7.19 -6.68
C GLY A 265 -12.61 -7.02 -7.56
N VAL A 266 -12.87 -5.77 -7.97
CA VAL A 266 -13.96 -5.41 -8.90
C VAL A 266 -13.57 -5.60 -10.38
N GLY A 267 -12.32 -5.98 -10.66
CA GLY A 267 -11.81 -6.28 -12.00
C GLY A 267 -11.17 -5.08 -12.72
N LEU A 268 -10.42 -4.24 -12.01
CA LEU A 268 -9.70 -3.10 -12.59
C LEU A 268 -8.94 -3.48 -13.87
N PHE A 269 -8.21 -4.60 -13.84
CA PHE A 269 -7.45 -5.09 -14.98
C PHE A 269 -8.25 -6.03 -15.88
N THR A 270 -9.31 -6.67 -15.35
CA THR A 270 -10.08 -7.71 -16.04
C THR A 270 -10.72 -7.22 -17.34
N GLY A 271 -11.26 -6.00 -17.38
CA GLY A 271 -11.87 -5.43 -18.60
C GLY A 271 -10.89 -5.38 -19.78
N PRO A 272 -9.80 -4.62 -19.67
CA PRO A 272 -8.76 -4.57 -20.71
C PRO A 272 -8.19 -5.95 -21.09
N MET A 273 -7.99 -6.85 -20.11
CA MET A 273 -7.57 -8.22 -20.40
C MET A 273 -8.60 -8.99 -21.25
N ALA A 274 -9.89 -8.79 -21.01
CA ALA A 274 -10.95 -9.45 -21.77
C ALA A 274 -10.98 -9.00 -23.23
N GLU A 275 -10.66 -7.74 -23.50
CA GLU A 275 -10.54 -7.21 -24.87
C GLU A 275 -9.34 -7.84 -25.58
N ASP A 276 -8.16 -7.85 -24.97
CA ASP A 276 -6.92 -8.33 -25.57
C ASP A 276 -6.94 -9.84 -25.91
N VAL A 277 -7.56 -10.65 -25.06
CA VAL A 277 -7.68 -12.10 -25.32
C VAL A 277 -8.78 -12.45 -26.33
N GLY A 278 -9.72 -11.53 -26.57
CA GLY A 278 -10.84 -11.67 -27.50
C GLY A 278 -11.83 -12.80 -27.15
N ASP A 279 -12.76 -13.05 -28.07
CA ASP A 279 -13.90 -13.97 -27.88
C ASP A 279 -13.49 -15.45 -27.70
N ILE A 280 -12.30 -15.82 -28.17
CA ILE A 280 -11.76 -17.18 -28.06
C ILE A 280 -10.91 -17.38 -26.79
N GLY A 281 -10.56 -16.29 -26.11
CA GLY A 281 -9.86 -16.29 -24.83
C GLY A 281 -10.81 -16.27 -23.65
N LYS A 282 -10.26 -16.34 -22.43
CA LYS A 282 -11.03 -16.17 -21.19
C LYS A 282 -10.21 -15.47 -20.12
N VAL A 283 -10.87 -14.63 -19.33
CA VAL A 283 -10.34 -14.06 -18.10
C VAL A 283 -11.10 -14.64 -16.91
N HIS A 284 -10.37 -15.29 -16.01
CA HIS A 284 -10.87 -15.82 -14.76
C HIS A 284 -10.54 -14.85 -13.62
N LEU A 285 -11.51 -14.02 -13.22
CA LEU A 285 -11.39 -13.12 -12.08
C LEU A 285 -11.69 -13.91 -10.80
N ILE A 286 -10.72 -14.02 -9.89
CA ILE A 286 -10.87 -14.72 -8.61
C ILE A 286 -10.80 -13.75 -7.46
N GLU A 287 -11.88 -13.62 -6.69
CA GLU A 287 -11.98 -12.69 -5.56
C GLU A 287 -12.82 -13.27 -4.41
N SER A 288 -12.37 -13.03 -3.18
CA SER A 288 -13.00 -13.54 -1.95
C SER A 288 -14.07 -12.60 -1.37
N SER A 289 -13.94 -11.29 -1.61
CA SER A 289 -14.89 -10.27 -1.20
C SER A 289 -16.21 -10.44 -1.94
N HIS A 290 -17.25 -10.75 -1.17
CA HIS A 290 -18.60 -10.88 -1.72
C HIS A 290 -19.08 -9.59 -2.40
N ARG A 291 -18.78 -8.43 -1.81
CA ARG A 291 -19.17 -7.13 -2.38
C ARG A 291 -18.45 -6.86 -3.69
N ALA A 292 -17.14 -7.10 -3.74
CA ALA A 292 -16.35 -6.87 -4.95
C ALA A 292 -16.78 -7.81 -6.10
N THR A 293 -17.08 -9.08 -5.79
CA THR A 293 -17.59 -10.02 -6.81
C THR A 293 -19.01 -9.70 -7.27
N GLN A 294 -19.88 -9.14 -6.42
CA GLN A 294 -21.18 -8.62 -6.83
C GLN A 294 -21.05 -7.43 -7.78
N ASP A 295 -20.14 -6.50 -7.50
CA ASP A 295 -19.85 -5.37 -8.39
C ASP A 295 -19.26 -5.90 -9.72
N ALA A 296 -18.27 -6.79 -9.68
CA ALA A 296 -17.66 -7.39 -10.88
C ALA A 296 -18.67 -8.13 -11.76
N LEU A 297 -19.59 -8.90 -11.17
CA LEU A 297 -20.64 -9.61 -11.94
C LEU A 297 -21.54 -8.65 -12.73
N LYS A 298 -21.82 -7.45 -12.20
CA LYS A 298 -22.59 -6.42 -12.91
C LYS A 298 -21.74 -5.75 -14.00
N ILE A 299 -20.50 -5.37 -13.66
CA ILE A 299 -19.56 -4.73 -14.59
C ILE A 299 -19.33 -5.60 -15.84
N PHE A 300 -19.20 -6.92 -15.64
CA PHE A 300 -18.89 -7.88 -16.70
C PHE A 300 -20.11 -8.68 -17.20
N GLU A 301 -21.35 -8.26 -16.91
CA GLU A 301 -22.57 -9.01 -17.26
C GLU A 301 -22.66 -9.29 -18.77
N LYS A 302 -22.15 -8.37 -19.60
CA LYS A 302 -22.22 -8.47 -21.07
C LYS A 302 -20.99 -9.14 -21.69
N GLN A 303 -19.93 -9.36 -20.92
CA GLN A 303 -18.65 -9.89 -21.37
C GLN A 303 -18.62 -11.41 -21.18
N LYS A 304 -18.92 -12.15 -22.25
CA LYS A 304 -19.05 -13.63 -22.22
C LYS A 304 -17.73 -14.36 -21.93
N ASN A 305 -16.60 -13.70 -22.18
CA ASN A 305 -15.26 -14.24 -21.96
C ASN A 305 -14.69 -13.93 -20.56
N VAL A 306 -15.45 -13.25 -19.69
CA VAL A 306 -15.09 -13.04 -18.28
C VAL A 306 -15.85 -14.02 -17.39
N LEU A 307 -15.13 -14.72 -16.51
CA LEU A 307 -15.70 -15.63 -15.52
C LEU A 307 -15.30 -15.16 -14.13
N VAL A 308 -16.29 -14.73 -13.34
CA VAL A 308 -16.09 -14.29 -11.95
C VAL A 308 -16.23 -15.48 -10.99
N HIS A 309 -15.18 -15.75 -10.23
CA HIS A 309 -15.10 -16.84 -9.24
C HIS A 309 -15.07 -16.24 -7.84
N SER A 310 -16.21 -16.30 -7.12
CA SER A 310 -16.23 -15.91 -5.71
C SER A 310 -15.63 -16.99 -4.82
N GLY A 311 -14.52 -16.66 -4.15
CA GLY A 311 -13.84 -17.52 -3.18
C GLY A 311 -12.35 -17.21 -3.04
N ARG A 312 -11.69 -17.99 -2.18
CA ARG A 312 -10.25 -17.85 -1.94
C ARG A 312 -9.44 -18.38 -3.14
N VAL A 313 -8.36 -17.68 -3.49
CA VAL A 313 -7.50 -18.03 -4.65
C VAL A 313 -7.04 -19.48 -4.59
N GLU A 314 -6.58 -19.94 -3.44
CA GLU A 314 -6.09 -21.30 -3.21
C GLU A 314 -7.14 -22.41 -3.42
N GLN A 315 -8.42 -22.05 -3.39
CA GLN A 315 -9.54 -22.98 -3.60
C GLN A 315 -10.00 -22.96 -5.07
N LYS A 316 -9.88 -21.82 -5.75
CA LYS A 316 -10.44 -21.62 -7.09
C LYS A 316 -9.42 -21.85 -8.20
N LEU A 317 -8.19 -21.38 -8.04
CA LEU A 317 -7.13 -21.53 -9.04
C LEU A 317 -6.90 -23.01 -9.44
N PRO A 318 -6.90 -24.00 -8.53
CA PRO A 318 -6.74 -25.40 -8.91
C PRO A 318 -7.79 -25.90 -9.91
N LEU A 319 -9.02 -25.36 -9.85
CA LEU A 319 -10.16 -25.77 -10.69
C LEU A 319 -10.05 -25.31 -12.15
N ILE A 320 -9.12 -24.41 -12.46
CA ILE A 320 -8.93 -23.86 -13.80
C ILE A 320 -7.89 -24.70 -14.54
N ASN A 321 -8.29 -25.42 -15.58
CA ASN A 321 -7.44 -26.43 -16.21
C ASN A 321 -6.23 -25.85 -16.96
N ARG A 322 -6.45 -24.80 -17.75
CA ARG A 322 -5.44 -24.14 -18.57
C ARG A 322 -5.30 -22.69 -18.11
N VAL A 323 -4.07 -22.26 -17.86
CA VAL A 323 -3.73 -20.88 -17.53
C VAL A 323 -2.46 -20.52 -18.29
N ASP A 324 -2.60 -19.62 -19.25
CA ASP A 324 -1.47 -19.13 -20.04
C ASP A 324 -0.78 -17.95 -19.32
N VAL A 325 -1.55 -17.14 -18.58
CA VAL A 325 -1.07 -15.91 -17.90
C VAL A 325 -1.70 -15.76 -16.53
N ILE A 326 -0.92 -15.23 -15.58
CA ILE A 326 -1.43 -14.84 -14.27
C ILE A 326 -1.11 -13.37 -14.00
N LEU A 327 -2.13 -12.64 -13.58
CA LEU A 327 -2.01 -11.38 -12.86
C LEU A 327 -2.34 -11.65 -11.38
N LEU A 328 -1.60 -11.06 -10.45
CA LEU A 328 -1.96 -11.07 -9.04
C LEU A 328 -1.71 -9.71 -8.37
N ASP A 329 -2.67 -9.28 -7.56
CA ASP A 329 -2.59 -8.12 -6.66
C ASP A 329 -2.96 -8.54 -5.22
N PRO A 330 -2.13 -9.36 -4.54
CA PRO A 330 -2.46 -9.93 -3.25
C PRO A 330 -2.46 -8.89 -2.12
N PRO A 331 -3.07 -9.22 -0.96
CA PRO A 331 -2.95 -8.40 0.25
C PRO A 331 -1.48 -8.30 0.71
N ARG A 332 -1.20 -7.38 1.65
CA ARG A 332 0.15 -7.12 2.21
C ARG A 332 0.91 -8.34 2.75
N THR A 333 0.22 -9.46 3.00
CA THR A 333 0.86 -10.72 3.40
C THR A 333 1.56 -11.43 2.25
N GLY A 334 1.30 -11.03 1.00
CA GLY A 334 1.69 -11.73 -0.22
C GLY A 334 0.69 -12.82 -0.61
N ALA A 335 0.99 -13.53 -1.70
CA ALA A 335 0.23 -14.68 -2.18
C ALA A 335 0.47 -15.92 -1.29
N GLY A 336 1.71 -16.06 -0.79
CA GLY A 336 2.12 -17.14 0.09
C GLY A 336 2.41 -18.46 -0.63
N GLU A 337 3.14 -19.33 0.07
CA GLU A 337 3.76 -20.53 -0.51
C GLU A 337 2.78 -21.46 -1.25
N MET A 338 1.59 -21.67 -0.69
CA MET A 338 0.59 -22.54 -1.31
C MET A 338 0.11 -22.00 -2.66
N VAL A 339 -0.20 -20.70 -2.73
CA VAL A 339 -0.68 -20.07 -3.97
C VAL A 339 0.44 -20.00 -5.01
N VAL A 340 1.66 -19.62 -4.59
CA VAL A 340 2.83 -19.59 -5.50
C VAL A 340 3.08 -20.98 -6.12
N LYS A 341 3.04 -22.06 -5.32
CA LYS A 341 3.15 -23.44 -5.85
C LYS A 341 2.03 -23.79 -6.84
N GLN A 342 0.79 -23.40 -6.54
CA GLN A 342 -0.34 -23.64 -7.44
C GLN A 342 -0.20 -22.87 -8.76
N MET A 343 0.26 -21.61 -8.72
CA MET A 343 0.55 -20.82 -9.91
C MET A 343 1.58 -21.51 -10.79
N MET A 344 2.71 -21.92 -10.21
CA MET A 344 3.78 -22.60 -10.95
C MET A 344 3.32 -23.93 -11.54
N ALA A 345 2.45 -24.68 -10.84
CA ALA A 345 1.89 -25.94 -11.34
C ALA A 345 1.04 -25.75 -12.60
N LYS A 346 0.46 -24.56 -12.82
CA LYS A 346 -0.25 -24.22 -14.06
C LYS A 346 0.68 -23.90 -15.23
N LYS A 347 1.97 -23.65 -14.96
CA LYS A 347 3.00 -23.28 -15.95
C LYS A 347 2.59 -22.10 -16.87
N PRO A 348 2.01 -20.99 -16.35
CA PRO A 348 1.80 -19.82 -17.18
C PRO A 348 3.12 -19.33 -17.78
N ARG A 349 3.11 -18.84 -19.01
CA ARG A 349 4.33 -18.27 -19.62
C ARG A 349 4.72 -16.93 -18.98
N THR A 350 3.78 -16.24 -18.34
CA THR A 350 3.98 -14.92 -17.76
C THR A 350 3.16 -14.76 -16.50
N ILE A 351 3.80 -14.23 -15.45
CA ILE A 351 3.18 -13.84 -14.19
C ILE A 351 3.51 -12.36 -13.97
N VAL A 352 2.48 -11.52 -13.82
CA VAL A 352 2.63 -10.12 -13.41
C VAL A 352 2.13 -9.96 -11.99
N TYR A 353 3.00 -9.53 -11.09
CA TYR A 353 2.74 -9.36 -9.66
C TYR A 353 2.71 -7.86 -9.33
N VAL A 354 1.57 -7.38 -8.84
CA VAL A 354 1.37 -6.04 -8.26
C VAL A 354 1.39 -6.15 -6.74
N SER A 355 2.13 -5.31 -6.02
CA SER A 355 2.15 -5.34 -4.55
C SER A 355 2.55 -4.03 -3.89
N CYS A 356 1.81 -3.64 -2.86
CA CYS A 356 2.16 -2.54 -1.97
C CYS A 356 3.13 -2.92 -0.82
N ASP A 357 3.57 -4.19 -0.72
CA ASP A 357 4.53 -4.66 0.29
C ASP A 357 5.72 -5.41 -0.34
N PRO A 358 6.89 -4.74 -0.48
CA PRO A 358 8.05 -5.34 -1.14
C PRO A 358 8.65 -6.55 -0.39
N ALA A 359 8.42 -6.66 0.92
CA ALA A 359 8.96 -7.78 1.71
C ALA A 359 8.21 -9.09 1.43
N SER A 360 6.89 -9.02 1.28
CA SER A 360 6.05 -10.16 0.86
C SER A 360 6.34 -10.55 -0.58
N MET A 361 6.39 -9.57 -1.50
CA MET A 361 6.74 -9.81 -2.90
C MET A 361 8.13 -10.45 -3.03
N ALA A 362 9.14 -9.98 -2.30
CA ALA A 362 10.48 -10.59 -2.33
C ALA A 362 10.49 -12.07 -1.92
N ARG A 363 9.71 -12.45 -0.89
CA ARG A 363 9.61 -13.85 -0.43
C ARG A 363 8.91 -14.75 -1.45
N ASP A 364 7.89 -14.23 -2.12
CA ASP A 364 7.19 -14.97 -3.18
C ASP A 364 8.06 -15.05 -4.45
N ALA A 365 8.76 -13.97 -4.80
CA ALA A 365 9.71 -13.92 -5.93
C ALA A 365 10.81 -14.96 -5.79
N LYS A 366 11.36 -15.16 -4.58
CA LYS A 366 12.33 -16.22 -4.31
C LYS A 366 11.81 -17.61 -4.69
N GLN A 367 10.55 -17.89 -4.35
CA GLN A 367 9.94 -19.19 -4.64
C GLN A 367 9.65 -19.36 -6.12
N LEU A 368 9.30 -18.27 -6.83
CA LEU A 368 9.15 -18.27 -8.28
C LEU A 368 10.50 -18.57 -8.97
N GLU A 369 11.59 -17.90 -8.56
CA GLU A 369 12.96 -18.18 -9.04
C GLU A 369 13.41 -19.61 -8.78
N GLU A 370 13.18 -20.12 -7.57
CA GLU A 370 13.46 -21.53 -7.22
C GLU A 370 12.62 -22.52 -8.04
N GLY A 371 11.46 -22.09 -8.55
CA GLY A 371 10.56 -22.87 -9.40
C GLY A 371 10.75 -22.68 -10.91
N GLY A 372 11.79 -21.96 -11.33
CA GLY A 372 12.16 -21.78 -12.74
C GLY A 372 11.54 -20.56 -13.43
N TYR A 373 10.94 -19.63 -12.68
CA TYR A 373 10.50 -18.34 -13.21
C TYR A 373 11.54 -17.26 -12.92
N HIS A 374 11.87 -16.45 -13.92
CA HIS A 374 12.85 -15.38 -13.75
C HIS A 374 12.21 -14.01 -13.69
N LEU A 375 12.64 -13.18 -12.75
CA LEU A 375 12.28 -11.77 -12.67
C LEU A 375 12.92 -11.01 -13.84
N ASN A 376 12.12 -10.65 -14.85
CA ASN A 376 12.62 -9.97 -16.04
C ASN A 376 12.47 -8.44 -15.98
N HIS A 377 11.52 -7.96 -15.19
CA HIS A 377 11.23 -6.54 -15.07
C HIS A 377 10.66 -6.23 -13.68
N MET A 378 11.06 -5.11 -13.11
CA MET A 378 10.48 -4.57 -11.90
C MET A 378 10.52 -3.04 -11.92
N VAL A 379 9.45 -2.41 -11.49
CA VAL A 379 9.38 -0.97 -11.27
C VAL A 379 8.57 -0.68 -10.02
N GLY A 380 8.98 0.36 -9.29
CA GLY A 380 8.22 0.90 -8.17
C GLY A 380 7.45 2.15 -8.60
N PHE A 381 6.28 2.37 -8.02
CA PHE A 381 5.52 3.61 -8.14
C PHE A 381 5.26 4.20 -6.76
N ASP A 382 5.44 5.50 -6.67
CA ASP A 382 4.98 6.24 -5.51
C ASP A 382 3.48 6.57 -5.61
N LEU A 383 2.64 5.55 -5.36
CA LEU A 383 1.18 5.70 -5.24
C LEU A 383 0.73 6.10 -3.83
N PHE A 384 1.66 6.26 -2.90
CA PHE A 384 1.38 6.66 -1.53
C PHE A 384 2.42 7.68 -1.04
N PRO A 385 2.57 8.81 -1.74
CA PRO A 385 3.57 9.80 -1.37
C PRO A 385 3.27 10.35 0.03
N MET A 386 4.30 10.84 0.71
CA MET A 386 4.27 11.21 2.14
C MET A 386 4.18 10.02 3.11
N THR A 387 4.09 8.78 2.61
CA THR A 387 4.10 7.56 3.41
C THR A 387 5.27 6.66 2.99
N HIS A 388 5.56 5.66 3.81
CA HIS A 388 6.56 4.64 3.46
C HIS A 388 6.09 3.60 2.44
N HIS A 389 4.78 3.56 2.14
CA HIS A 389 4.25 2.59 1.19
C HIS A 389 4.75 2.89 -0.23
N VAL A 390 4.96 1.82 -0.99
CA VAL A 390 5.39 1.87 -2.38
C VAL A 390 4.70 0.72 -3.11
N GLU A 391 4.19 0.99 -4.31
CA GLU A 391 3.59 -0.02 -5.15
C GLU A 391 4.66 -0.60 -6.07
N CYS A 392 4.80 -1.91 -6.15
CA CYS A 392 5.76 -2.57 -7.03
C CYS A 392 5.02 -3.38 -8.08
N VAL A 393 5.47 -3.31 -9.34
CA VAL A 393 4.98 -4.15 -10.43
C VAL A 393 6.14 -4.96 -10.98
N ALA A 394 6.06 -6.28 -10.88
CA ALA A 394 7.09 -7.21 -11.29
C ALA A 394 6.56 -8.17 -12.36
N ARG A 395 7.37 -8.47 -13.38
CA ARG A 395 7.07 -9.48 -14.39
C ARG A 395 8.04 -10.65 -14.24
N PHE A 396 7.47 -11.85 -14.19
CA PHE A 396 8.19 -13.10 -14.23
C PHE A 396 7.83 -13.88 -15.50
N SER A 397 8.81 -14.54 -16.11
CA SER A 397 8.60 -15.48 -17.21
C SER A 397 9.22 -16.83 -16.88
N LEU A 398 8.61 -17.88 -17.41
CA LEU A 398 9.15 -19.23 -17.27
C LEU A 398 10.42 -19.36 -18.13
N GLY A 399 11.51 -19.84 -17.51
CA GLY A 399 12.82 -20.04 -18.15
C GLY A 399 12.90 -21.19 -19.14
#